data_AF-A0A917TD98-F1
#
_entry.id   AF-A0A917TD98-F1
#
_cell.length_a   1.000
_cell.length_b   1.000
_cell.length_c   1.000
_cell.angle_alpha   90.00
_cell.angle_beta   90.00
_cell.angle_gamma   90.00
#
_symmetry.space_group_name_H-M   'P 1'
#
loop_
_entity.id
_entity.type
_entity.pdbx_description
1 polymer ?
#
loop_
_entity_poly.entity_id
_entity_poly.type
_entity_poly.pdbx_seq_one_letter_code
_entity_poly.pdbx_strand_id
1 'polypeptide(L)'
;MDQLDIVEITGGYRERMRRLALFDPLYELDRKREQDQSETMIDMKGLGLLTLLFFFEQKLMRQYKTGAKQLAAFLQLVTERQYRLDEAEYERIARTIIHTFRPTTGKKRSYTFFNWETAQEEAMEYSLLKANNFDRETNMQYYTLDEDGLELVFATKEFYSEFQLSINQLMLRKQLDKGEFKGALRQINEMQIDVESLEERMIKLNHEIQRSIVSEETFERYKELLEDIYGRLTREDEEFKELRQFVKETRERLYSKDIHQKEQKTYSLILKIIRELESVHYDHSRLLEQTLALKNTTLVTAQESLYYTGIQAFNFDQDLVSKVISTPLPLEAMTGLLHPLLKVEENQVWSPLTVFAEQNITEDREEKVDQSFIEVDTSEKDNPYRAWLMEQYKQLMEHFLIAYDEGQGESLSDFIDYLDKSEQATLFEQRYFYDFWLILHQRSPIINGDVDEEEGQTLLGEALALLEDRTLIVEEGKGIINRYKRFSIQEFQIRLEETADALR
;
A
#
# COMPACT_ATOMS: atom_id res chain seq x y z
N MET A 1 1.35 25.97 32.56
CA MET A 1 1.84 24.60 32.43
C MET A 1 1.73 23.99 33.80
N ASP A 2 0.89 22.98 33.92
CA ASP A 2 0.73 22.22 35.15
C ASP A 2 2.00 21.39 35.40
N GLN A 3 2.24 20.96 36.65
CA GLN A 3 3.42 20.13 36.97
C GLN A 3 3.45 18.80 36.19
N LEU A 4 2.28 18.31 35.76
CA LEU A 4 2.16 17.14 34.89
C LEU A 4 2.70 17.40 33.48
N ASP A 5 2.43 18.59 32.89
CA ASP A 5 2.93 18.96 31.57
C ASP A 5 4.46 19.01 31.54
N ILE A 6 5.08 19.53 32.62
CA ILE A 6 6.54 19.67 32.71
C ILE A 6 7.21 18.29 32.75
N VAL A 7 6.67 17.35 33.52
CA VAL A 7 7.21 15.99 33.63
C VAL A 7 7.09 15.26 32.29
N GLU A 8 5.98 15.44 31.56
CA GLU A 8 5.83 14.87 30.21
C GLU A 8 6.78 15.49 29.18
N ILE A 9 7.00 16.82 29.23
CA ILE A 9 7.94 17.52 28.35
C ILE A 9 9.39 17.07 28.61
N THR A 10 9.78 16.92 29.87
CA THR A 10 11.12 16.43 30.26
C THR A 10 11.27 14.92 30.09
N GLY A 11 10.18 14.19 29.86
CA GLY A 11 10.18 12.73 29.70
C GLY A 11 11.08 12.27 28.54
N GLY A 12 12.03 11.39 28.87
CA GLY A 12 12.97 10.84 27.89
C GLY A 12 14.00 11.85 27.40
N TYR A 13 14.28 12.91 28.17
CA TYR A 13 15.32 13.90 27.85
C TYR A 13 16.68 13.22 27.66
N ARG A 14 16.97 12.23 28.51
CA ARG A 14 18.14 11.36 28.42
C ARG A 14 18.31 10.76 27.01
N GLU A 15 17.28 10.11 26.47
CA GLU A 15 17.38 9.44 25.17
C GLU A 15 17.56 10.44 24.01
N ARG A 16 16.93 11.62 24.10
CA ARG A 16 17.13 12.67 23.10
C ARG A 16 18.57 13.21 23.13
N MET A 17 19.12 13.42 24.32
CA MET A 17 20.52 13.82 24.49
C MET A 17 21.47 12.75 23.98
N ARG A 18 21.14 11.47 24.14
CA ARG A 18 21.90 10.35 23.56
C ARG A 18 21.97 10.47 22.04
N ARG A 19 20.83 10.65 21.36
CA ARG A 19 20.77 10.79 19.89
C ARG A 19 21.60 11.98 19.40
N LEU A 20 21.55 13.12 20.10
CA LEU A 20 22.38 14.28 19.77
C LEU A 20 23.87 14.02 20.00
N ALA A 21 24.22 13.30 21.07
CA ALA A 21 25.60 12.95 21.38
C ALA A 21 26.25 12.07 20.31
N LEU A 22 25.47 11.26 19.58
CA LEU A 22 26.01 10.45 18.48
C LEU A 22 26.65 11.29 17.38
N PHE A 23 26.19 12.53 17.15
CA PHE A 23 26.74 13.45 16.15
C PHE A 23 28.03 14.15 16.61
N ASP A 24 28.35 14.13 17.90
CA ASP A 24 29.51 14.82 18.47
C ASP A 24 30.85 14.47 17.79
N PRO A 25 31.15 13.19 17.47
CA PRO A 25 32.37 12.84 16.74
C PRO A 25 32.45 13.46 15.33
N LEU A 26 31.31 13.70 14.66
CA LEU A 26 31.31 14.38 13.35
C LEU A 26 31.63 15.87 13.51
N TYR A 27 31.15 16.51 14.59
CA TYR A 27 31.54 17.89 14.91
C TYR A 27 33.00 17.99 15.36
N GLU A 28 33.56 16.97 16.01
CA GLU A 28 35.01 16.91 16.27
C GLU A 28 35.83 16.84 14.99
N LEU A 29 35.38 16.08 13.99
CA LEU A 29 36.01 16.04 12.67
C LEU A 29 35.90 17.39 11.95
N ASP A 30 34.75 18.06 12.02
CA ASP A 30 34.54 19.39 11.44
C ASP A 30 35.51 20.46 11.99
N ARG A 31 35.87 20.34 13.28
CA ARG A 31 36.85 21.23 13.92
C ARG A 31 38.30 20.96 13.47
N LYS A 32 38.58 19.80 12.86
CA LYS A 32 39.92 19.47 12.35
C LYS A 32 40.13 20.15 10.99
N ARG A 33 40.95 21.20 11.00
CA ARG A 33 41.35 21.94 9.80
C ARG A 33 42.53 21.26 9.11
N GLU A 34 42.27 20.14 8.44
CA GLU A 34 43.28 19.51 7.59
C GLU A 34 43.30 20.14 6.19
N GLN A 35 44.50 20.30 5.64
CA GLN A 35 44.72 20.86 4.31
C GLN A 35 45.41 19.83 3.42
N ASP A 36 45.04 19.89 2.16
CA ASP A 36 45.64 19.11 1.08
C ASP A 36 46.96 19.76 0.60
N GLN A 37 47.75 19.06 -0.23
CA GLN A 37 49.00 19.56 -0.82
C GLN A 37 48.80 20.83 -1.67
N SER A 38 47.56 21.07 -2.12
CA SER A 38 47.15 22.27 -2.86
C SER A 38 46.56 23.37 -1.98
N GLU A 39 46.74 23.29 -0.65
CA GLU A 39 46.19 24.20 0.38
C GLU A 39 44.65 24.25 0.47
N THR A 40 43.96 23.33 -0.22
CA THR A 40 42.50 23.18 -0.13
C THR A 40 42.11 22.56 1.22
N MET A 41 41.12 23.15 1.87
CA MET A 41 40.55 22.60 3.11
C MET A 41 39.82 21.29 2.84
N ILE A 42 40.16 20.25 3.60
CA ILE A 42 39.54 18.93 3.47
C ILE A 42 38.26 18.90 4.31
N ASP A 43 37.15 18.46 3.70
CA ASP A 43 35.88 18.22 4.40
C ASP A 43 35.94 16.96 5.29
N MET A 44 36.58 17.09 6.44
CA MET A 44 36.75 16.00 7.41
C MET A 44 35.41 15.48 7.95
N LYS A 45 34.38 16.34 8.05
CA LYS A 45 33.04 15.95 8.50
C LYS A 45 32.34 15.08 7.46
N GLY A 46 32.37 15.49 6.20
CA GLY A 46 31.84 14.72 5.07
C GLY A 46 32.55 13.38 4.88
N LEU A 47 33.88 13.36 4.96
CA LEU A 47 34.65 12.11 4.93
C LEU A 47 34.34 11.19 6.12
N GLY A 48 34.03 11.78 7.28
CA GLY A 48 33.53 11.06 8.45
C GLY A 48 32.21 10.35 8.18
N LEU A 49 31.24 11.04 7.58
CA LEU A 49 29.96 10.45 7.22
C LEU A 49 30.12 9.36 6.14
N LEU A 50 30.91 9.62 5.09
CA LEU A 50 31.24 8.62 4.06
C LEU A 50 31.88 7.36 4.64
N THR A 51 32.72 7.53 5.66
CA THR A 51 33.33 6.39 6.37
C THR A 51 32.28 5.52 7.06
N LEU A 52 31.27 6.12 7.70
CA LEU A 52 30.18 5.37 8.32
C LEU A 52 29.33 4.64 7.26
N LEU A 53 28.99 5.30 6.14
CA LEU A 53 28.28 4.67 5.02
C LEU A 53 29.08 3.51 4.42
N PHE A 54 30.39 3.66 4.28
CA PHE A 54 31.27 2.59 3.80
C PHE A 54 31.22 1.37 4.72
N PHE A 55 31.38 1.55 6.05
CA PHE A 55 31.27 0.42 6.97
C PHE A 55 29.86 -0.19 7.03
N PHE A 56 28.82 0.58 6.72
CA PHE A 56 27.44 0.09 6.61
C PHE A 56 27.28 -0.85 5.42
N GLU A 57 27.75 -0.42 4.25
CA GLU A 57 27.72 -1.22 3.03
C GLU A 57 28.54 -2.52 3.16
N GLN A 58 29.72 -2.42 3.77
CA GLN A 58 30.57 -3.58 4.03
C GLN A 58 29.91 -4.60 4.98
N LYS A 59 29.14 -4.11 5.97
CA LYS A 59 28.36 -4.95 6.88
C LYS A 59 27.18 -5.62 6.18
N LEU A 60 26.49 -4.91 5.28
CA LEU A 60 25.43 -5.47 4.42
C LEU A 60 25.96 -6.58 3.52
N MET A 61 27.09 -6.34 2.85
CA MET A 61 27.77 -7.30 1.96
C MET A 61 28.47 -8.45 2.70
N ARG A 62 28.36 -8.51 4.04
CA ARG A 62 29.01 -9.51 4.92
C ARG A 62 30.54 -9.55 4.76
N GLN A 63 31.15 -8.43 4.40
CA GLN A 63 32.60 -8.26 4.26
C GLN A 63 33.18 -7.71 5.57
N TYR A 64 33.79 -8.61 6.35
CA TYR A 64 34.25 -8.32 7.72
C TYR A 64 35.76 -8.00 7.81
N LYS A 65 36.47 -7.97 6.68
CA LYS A 65 37.92 -7.71 6.59
C LYS A 65 38.21 -6.26 6.17
N THR A 66 37.56 -5.32 6.83
CA THR A 66 37.62 -3.89 6.47
C THR A 66 38.38 -3.11 7.54
N GLY A 67 39.51 -2.53 7.16
CA GLY A 67 40.42 -1.77 8.03
C GLY A 67 40.79 -0.42 7.43
N ALA A 68 41.78 0.25 8.02
CA ALA A 68 42.18 1.60 7.61
C ALA A 68 42.67 1.68 6.15
N LYS A 69 43.31 0.63 5.63
CA LYS A 69 43.80 0.59 4.24
C LYS A 69 42.65 0.52 3.22
N GLN A 70 41.65 -0.32 3.47
CA GLN A 70 40.48 -0.43 2.60
C GLN A 70 39.67 0.87 2.61
N LEU A 71 39.54 1.50 3.79
CA LEU A 71 38.91 2.82 3.89
C LEU A 71 39.69 3.89 3.12
N ALA A 72 41.02 3.91 3.23
CA ALA A 72 41.88 4.85 2.51
C ALA A 72 41.71 4.73 0.99
N ALA A 73 41.72 3.50 0.47
CA ALA A 73 41.48 3.25 -0.96
C ALA A 73 40.08 3.70 -1.42
N PHE A 74 39.06 3.48 -0.60
CA PHE A 74 37.70 3.97 -0.86
C PHE A 74 37.64 5.50 -0.90
N LEU A 75 38.21 6.17 0.10
CA LEU A 75 38.23 7.64 0.15
C LEU A 75 38.99 8.21 -1.05
N GLN A 76 40.13 7.61 -1.42
CA GLN A 76 40.90 7.99 -2.60
C GLN A 76 40.06 7.92 -3.87
N LEU A 77 39.32 6.83 -4.10
CA LEU A 77 38.45 6.68 -5.27
C LEU A 77 37.37 7.76 -5.35
N VAL A 78 36.76 8.10 -4.20
CA VAL A 78 35.67 9.08 -4.15
C VAL A 78 36.18 10.51 -4.31
N THR A 79 37.38 10.82 -3.81
CA THR A 79 37.88 12.20 -3.74
C THR A 79 39.05 12.53 -4.67
N GLU A 80 39.50 11.60 -5.51
CA GLU A 80 40.63 11.80 -6.45
C GLU A 80 40.46 13.02 -7.37
N ARG A 81 39.22 13.41 -7.67
CA ARG A 81 38.91 14.57 -8.53
C ARG A 81 38.96 15.91 -7.79
N GLN A 82 38.90 15.89 -6.47
CA GLN A 82 38.73 17.07 -5.62
C GLN A 82 39.97 17.40 -4.78
N TYR A 83 40.70 16.39 -4.31
CA TYR A 83 41.91 16.57 -3.49
C TYR A 83 43.12 15.84 -4.12
N ARG A 84 44.30 16.43 -3.99
CA ARG A 84 45.60 15.90 -4.45
C ARG A 84 46.41 15.37 -3.26
N LEU A 85 45.97 14.25 -2.72
CA LEU A 85 46.59 13.57 -1.58
C LEU A 85 47.37 12.33 -2.03
N ASP A 86 48.47 12.05 -1.36
CA ASP A 86 49.24 10.81 -1.53
C ASP A 86 48.56 9.63 -0.80
N GLU A 87 48.88 8.38 -1.20
CA GLU A 87 48.33 7.16 -0.57
C GLU A 87 48.60 7.13 0.96
N ALA A 88 49.76 7.61 1.39
CA ALA A 88 50.11 7.72 2.81
C ALA A 88 49.25 8.75 3.56
N GLU A 89 48.82 9.83 2.89
CA GLU A 89 47.95 10.86 3.46
C GLU A 89 46.51 10.35 3.59
N TYR A 90 46.01 9.61 2.59
CA TYR A 90 44.73 8.91 2.70
C TYR A 90 44.71 7.90 3.84
N GLU A 91 45.79 7.13 4.04
CA GLU A 91 45.88 6.20 5.19
C GLU A 91 45.89 6.96 6.53
N ARG A 92 46.58 8.10 6.60
CA ARG A 92 46.58 8.98 7.79
C ARG A 92 45.18 9.53 8.09
N ILE A 93 44.47 10.01 7.08
CA ILE A 93 43.10 10.55 7.21
C ILE A 93 42.16 9.43 7.66
N ALA A 94 42.20 8.26 7.01
CA ALA A 94 41.39 7.10 7.37
C ALA A 94 41.62 6.67 8.84
N ARG A 95 42.88 6.61 9.29
CA ARG A 95 43.21 6.32 10.70
C ARG A 95 42.70 7.40 11.64
N THR A 96 42.81 8.67 11.25
CA THR A 96 42.34 9.81 12.05
C THR A 96 40.82 9.77 12.25
N ILE A 97 40.06 9.44 11.19
CA ILE A 97 38.61 9.29 11.26
C ILE A 97 38.25 8.09 12.15
N ILE A 98 38.86 6.93 11.92
CA ILE A 98 38.63 5.72 12.75
C ILE A 98 38.93 5.99 14.23
N HIS A 99 40.02 6.68 14.55
CA HIS A 99 40.37 7.03 15.92
C HIS A 99 39.41 8.03 16.57
N THR A 100 38.76 8.88 15.77
CA THR A 100 37.73 9.81 16.25
C THR A 100 36.45 9.06 16.61
N PHE A 101 36.06 8.08 15.80
CA PHE A 101 34.89 7.21 16.04
C PHE A 101 35.14 6.12 17.10
N ARG A 102 36.39 5.69 17.26
CA ARG A 102 36.81 4.72 18.27
C ARG A 102 38.18 5.09 18.85
N PRO A 103 38.22 5.69 20.05
CA PRO A 103 39.47 6.02 20.73
C PRO A 103 40.38 4.80 20.92
N THR A 104 41.69 5.00 20.78
CA THR A 104 42.73 3.95 20.89
C THR A 104 42.85 3.33 22.28
N THR A 105 42.28 3.98 23.30
CA THR A 105 42.25 3.52 24.69
C THR A 105 41.29 2.34 24.93
N GLY A 106 40.45 1.99 23.94
CA GLY A 106 39.49 0.89 24.04
C GLY A 106 38.30 1.17 24.97
N LYS A 107 38.25 2.35 25.60
CA LYS A 107 37.10 2.82 26.38
C LYS A 107 36.05 3.41 25.42
N LYS A 108 34.78 3.14 25.70
CA LYS A 108 33.65 3.78 25.01
C LYS A 108 33.74 5.30 25.21
N ARG A 109 33.28 6.07 24.23
CA ARG A 109 33.22 7.53 24.36
C ARG A 109 32.20 7.86 25.43
N SER A 110 32.43 8.91 26.21
CA SER A 110 31.45 9.39 27.18
C SER A 110 30.99 10.81 26.84
N TYR A 111 29.70 11.05 26.92
CA TYR A 111 29.09 12.38 26.81
C TYR A 111 28.43 12.73 28.13
N THR A 112 28.82 13.86 28.71
CA THR A 112 28.28 14.37 29.98
C THR A 112 27.27 15.46 29.69
N PHE A 113 26.11 15.39 30.35
CA PHE A 113 25.05 16.37 30.20
C PHE A 113 24.23 16.47 31.48
N PHE A 114 23.56 17.60 31.67
CA PHE A 114 22.63 17.78 32.77
C PHE A 114 21.25 17.23 32.37
N ASN A 115 20.78 16.20 33.06
CA ASN A 115 19.47 15.62 32.79
C ASN A 115 18.39 16.42 33.51
N TRP A 116 17.57 17.16 32.76
CA TRP A 116 16.47 17.96 33.33
C TRP A 116 15.28 17.13 33.83
N GLU A 117 15.21 15.84 33.47
CA GLU A 117 14.21 14.90 33.99
C GLU A 117 14.54 14.47 35.43
N THR A 118 15.82 14.19 35.72
CA THR A 118 16.31 13.72 37.03
C THR A 118 16.95 14.84 37.85
N ALA A 119 17.15 16.02 37.27
CA ALA A 119 17.87 17.17 37.80
C ALA A 119 19.30 16.84 38.29
N GLN A 120 19.99 15.93 37.59
CA GLN A 120 21.34 15.48 37.92
C GLN A 120 22.26 15.50 36.69
N GLU A 121 23.56 15.63 36.92
CA GLU A 121 24.56 15.40 35.87
C GLU A 121 24.68 13.90 35.60
N GLU A 122 24.47 13.52 34.35
CA GLU A 122 24.58 12.14 33.89
C GLU A 122 25.63 12.04 32.78
N ALA A 123 26.25 10.86 32.69
CA ALA A 123 27.18 10.51 31.63
C ALA A 123 26.64 9.31 30.85
N MET A 124 26.74 9.36 29.53
CA MET A 124 26.42 8.25 28.63
C MET A 124 27.64 7.75 27.92
N GLU A 125 27.77 6.44 27.84
CA GLU A 125 28.79 5.80 27.02
C GLU A 125 28.23 5.35 25.67
N TYR A 126 28.94 5.63 24.58
CA TYR A 126 28.57 5.22 23.22
C TYR A 126 29.80 4.88 22.37
N SER A 127 29.62 4.12 21.30
CA SER A 127 30.69 3.75 20.36
C SER A 127 30.15 3.59 18.95
N LEU A 128 30.71 4.31 17.96
CA LEU A 128 30.21 4.22 16.58
C LEU A 128 30.79 3.00 15.83
N LEU A 129 32.03 2.61 16.15
CA LEU A 129 32.70 1.44 15.55
C LEU A 129 33.12 0.45 16.63
N LYS A 130 33.08 -0.84 16.31
CA LYS A 130 33.62 -1.93 17.13
C LYS A 130 34.72 -2.70 16.40
N ALA A 131 35.68 -3.21 17.17
CA ALA A 131 36.72 -4.10 16.65
C ALA A 131 36.11 -5.48 16.35
N ASN A 132 36.44 -6.06 15.19
CA ASN A 132 35.91 -7.37 14.79
C ASN A 132 36.97 -8.46 14.96
N ASN A 133 37.95 -8.51 14.05
CA ASN A 133 39.06 -9.47 14.09
C ASN A 133 40.42 -8.74 14.02
N PHE A 134 41.44 -9.31 14.68
CA PHE A 134 42.82 -8.84 14.62
C PHE A 134 43.68 -9.90 13.94
N ASP A 135 44.33 -9.54 12.85
CA ASP A 135 45.25 -10.43 12.15
C ASP A 135 46.67 -10.22 12.67
N ARG A 136 47.21 -11.23 13.37
CA ARG A 136 48.54 -11.20 14.00
C ARG A 136 49.68 -11.28 12.99
N GLU A 137 49.45 -11.78 11.77
CA GLU A 137 50.49 -11.91 10.76
C GLU A 137 50.74 -10.61 10.00
N THR A 138 49.67 -9.83 9.77
CA THR A 138 49.72 -8.57 9.03
C THR A 138 49.65 -7.32 9.92
N ASN A 139 49.49 -7.50 11.25
CA ASN A 139 49.28 -6.44 12.23
C ASN A 139 48.10 -5.51 11.87
N MET A 140 47.06 -6.07 11.25
CA MET A 140 45.89 -5.32 10.78
C MET A 140 44.70 -5.50 11.70
N GLN A 141 44.10 -4.37 12.11
CA GLN A 141 42.88 -4.32 12.89
C GLN A 141 41.69 -4.06 11.97
N TYR A 142 40.68 -4.94 12.04
CA TYR A 142 39.42 -4.77 11.31
C TYR A 142 38.34 -4.15 12.20
N TYR A 143 37.49 -3.32 11.59
CA TYR A 143 36.43 -2.57 12.25
C TYR A 143 35.07 -2.87 11.60
N THR A 144 34.01 -2.75 12.38
CA THR A 144 32.62 -2.86 11.92
C THR A 144 31.77 -1.82 12.65
N LEU A 145 30.63 -1.44 12.06
CA LEU A 145 29.67 -0.57 12.75
C LEU A 145 29.07 -1.25 13.98
N ASP A 146 29.11 -0.52 15.08
CA ASP A 146 28.41 -0.85 16.31
C ASP A 146 26.94 -0.38 16.25
N GLU A 147 26.14 -0.72 17.26
CA GLU A 147 24.71 -0.36 17.32
C GLU A 147 24.48 1.17 17.28
N ASP A 148 25.24 1.93 18.07
CA ASP A 148 25.14 3.40 18.08
C ASP A 148 25.57 4.03 16.73
N GLY A 149 26.51 3.38 16.02
CA GLY A 149 26.93 3.80 14.68
C GLY A 149 25.87 3.52 13.62
N LEU A 150 25.14 2.41 13.75
CA LEU A 150 23.97 2.13 12.92
C LEU A 150 22.86 3.14 13.18
N GLU A 151 22.59 3.47 14.45
CA GLU A 151 21.56 4.46 14.82
C GLU A 151 21.85 5.83 14.18
N LEU A 152 23.11 6.28 14.17
CA LEU A 152 23.47 7.52 13.49
C LEU A 152 23.31 7.42 11.97
N VAL A 153 23.75 6.33 11.34
CA VAL A 153 23.60 6.14 9.90
C VAL A 153 22.13 6.14 9.51
N PHE A 154 21.26 5.46 10.27
CA PHE A 154 19.82 5.48 10.06
C PHE A 154 19.26 6.89 10.23
N ALA A 155 19.61 7.62 11.29
CA ALA A 155 19.16 8.99 11.49
C ALA A 155 19.55 9.94 10.33
N THR A 156 20.64 9.65 9.61
CA THR A 156 21.09 10.44 8.44
C THR A 156 20.62 9.92 7.08
N LYS A 157 20.13 8.69 7.00
CA LYS A 157 19.68 8.07 5.76
C LYS A 157 18.16 8.22 5.67
N GLU A 158 17.64 8.56 4.48
CA GLU A 158 16.18 8.64 4.23
C GLU A 158 15.44 7.36 4.63
N PHE A 159 16.15 6.22 4.73
CA PHE A 159 15.70 4.95 5.33
C PHE A 159 15.00 5.12 6.70
N TYR A 160 15.45 6.01 7.60
CA TYR A 160 14.75 6.15 8.89
C TYR A 160 13.40 6.84 8.72
N SER A 161 13.24 7.72 7.73
CA SER A 161 11.94 8.30 7.40
C SER A 161 11.04 7.39 6.58
N GLU A 162 11.64 6.48 5.81
CA GLU A 162 10.93 5.53 4.95
C GLU A 162 10.47 4.27 5.69
N PHE A 163 11.18 3.82 6.71
CA PHE A 163 10.87 2.62 7.49
C PHE A 163 10.51 2.93 8.95
N GLN A 164 10.24 4.21 9.25
CA GLN A 164 9.91 4.69 10.60
C GLN A 164 8.73 3.92 11.19
N LEU A 165 7.69 3.71 10.38
CA LEU A 165 6.49 2.99 10.74
C LEU A 165 6.79 1.50 11.01
N SER A 166 7.51 0.81 10.11
CA SER A 166 7.91 -0.59 10.28
C SER A 166 8.79 -0.82 11.53
N ILE A 167 9.72 0.09 11.81
CA ILE A 167 10.56 0.04 13.02
C ILE A 167 9.70 0.18 14.28
N ASN A 168 8.74 1.10 14.25
CA ASN A 168 7.84 1.37 15.36
C ASN A 168 6.88 0.19 15.60
N GLN A 169 6.38 -0.47 14.56
CA GLN A 169 5.60 -1.71 14.64
C GLN A 169 6.40 -2.85 15.29
N LEU A 170 7.66 -3.04 14.89
CA LEU A 170 8.54 -4.05 15.49
C LEU A 170 8.84 -3.75 16.97
N MET A 171 9.10 -2.48 17.29
CA MET A 171 9.33 -2.05 18.67
C MET A 171 8.08 -2.27 19.53
N LEU A 172 6.88 -1.99 19.00
CA LEU A 172 5.61 -2.23 19.66
C LEU A 172 5.45 -3.71 20.01
N ARG A 173 5.69 -4.61 19.04
CA ARG A 173 5.64 -6.07 19.24
C ARG A 173 6.56 -6.49 20.39
N LYS A 174 7.82 -6.01 20.39
CA LYS A 174 8.81 -6.32 21.42
C LYS A 174 8.45 -5.76 22.81
N GLN A 175 7.85 -4.58 22.89
CA GLN A 175 7.41 -3.98 24.16
C GLN A 175 6.21 -4.71 24.75
N LEU A 176 5.27 -5.12 23.92
CA LEU A 176 4.12 -5.93 24.32
C LEU A 176 4.56 -7.33 24.80
N ASP A 177 5.51 -7.98 24.14
CA ASP A 177 6.10 -9.26 24.59
C ASP A 177 6.74 -9.15 25.98
N LYS A 178 7.37 -8.01 26.29
CA LYS A 178 7.97 -7.74 27.61
C LYS A 178 6.96 -7.29 28.67
N GLY A 179 5.71 -7.03 28.30
CA GLY A 179 4.69 -6.47 29.19
C GLY A 179 4.88 -4.98 29.51
N GLU A 180 5.64 -4.24 28.70
CA GLU A 180 5.91 -2.81 28.86
C GLU A 180 4.82 -1.93 28.19
N PHE A 181 3.58 -2.02 28.68
CA PHE A 181 2.41 -1.40 28.02
C PHE A 181 2.45 0.14 27.93
N LYS A 182 3.12 0.82 28.86
CA LYS A 182 3.29 2.29 28.76
C LYS A 182 4.24 2.68 27.64
N GLY A 183 5.30 1.89 27.41
CA GLY A 183 6.20 2.07 26.28
C GLY A 183 5.48 1.82 24.96
N ALA A 184 4.68 0.74 24.93
CA ALA A 184 3.85 0.38 23.78
C ALA A 184 2.90 1.52 23.37
N LEU A 185 2.24 2.16 24.34
CA LEU A 185 1.35 3.28 24.04
C LEU A 185 2.09 4.48 23.43
N ARG A 186 3.29 4.80 23.94
CA ARG A 186 4.13 5.84 23.36
C ARG A 186 4.53 5.49 21.93
N GLN A 187 4.83 4.22 21.68
CA GLN A 187 5.20 3.75 20.36
C GLN A 187 4.07 3.92 19.34
N ILE A 188 2.81 3.69 19.76
CA ILE A 188 1.63 3.92 18.92
C ILE A 188 1.44 5.40 18.60
N ASN A 189 1.65 6.28 19.58
CA ASN A 189 1.59 7.72 19.34
C ASN A 189 2.69 8.18 18.36
N GLU A 190 3.88 7.57 18.43
CA GLU A 190 4.95 7.84 17.46
C GLU A 190 4.54 7.34 16.05
N MET A 191 3.91 6.16 15.93
CA MET A 191 3.34 5.69 14.66
C MET A 191 2.26 6.64 14.11
N GLN A 192 1.40 7.20 14.96
CA GLN A 192 0.38 8.15 14.53
C GLN A 192 1.00 9.40 13.88
N ILE A 193 2.02 9.98 14.52
CA ILE A 193 2.75 11.14 13.98
C ILE A 193 3.44 10.78 12.65
N ASP A 194 3.97 9.56 12.52
CA ASP A 194 4.60 9.11 11.29
C ASP A 194 3.58 9.02 10.14
N VAL A 195 2.37 8.48 10.41
CA VAL A 195 1.27 8.42 9.42
C VAL A 195 0.82 9.83 9.00
N GLU A 196 0.65 10.76 9.95
CA GLU A 196 0.32 12.16 9.65
C GLU A 196 1.40 12.84 8.78
N SER A 197 2.69 12.61 9.09
CA SER A 197 3.81 13.11 8.28
C SER A 197 3.81 12.51 6.87
N LEU A 198 3.47 11.22 6.71
CA LEU A 198 3.36 10.58 5.41
C LEU A 198 2.20 11.17 4.59
N GLU A 199 1.04 11.44 5.22
CA GLU A 199 -0.09 12.11 4.59
C GLU A 199 0.30 13.51 4.07
N GLU A 200 0.98 14.32 4.89
CA GLU A 200 1.47 15.63 4.44
C GLU A 200 2.44 15.56 3.27
N ARG A 201 3.33 14.56 3.25
CA ARG A 201 4.26 14.33 2.14
C ARG A 201 3.51 13.92 0.88
N MET A 202 2.49 13.07 1.01
CA MET A 202 1.68 12.63 -0.12
C MET A 202 0.91 13.79 -0.76
N ILE A 203 0.37 14.71 0.05
CA ILE A 203 -0.28 15.93 -0.44
C ILE A 203 0.71 16.83 -1.20
N LYS A 204 1.92 17.02 -0.68
CA LYS A 204 2.98 17.80 -1.35
C LYS A 204 3.38 17.15 -2.69
N LEU A 205 3.59 15.83 -2.67
CA LEU A 205 3.94 15.06 -3.87
C LEU A 205 2.85 15.18 -4.94
N ASN A 206 1.57 15.06 -4.57
CA ASN A 206 0.45 15.25 -5.50
C ASN A 206 0.50 16.64 -6.17
N HIS A 207 0.70 17.70 -5.39
CA HIS A 207 0.83 19.05 -5.94
C HIS A 207 2.07 19.24 -6.83
N GLU A 208 3.18 18.58 -6.51
CA GLU A 208 4.39 18.59 -7.35
C GLU A 208 4.14 17.88 -8.68
N ILE A 209 3.52 16.71 -8.66
CA ILE A 209 3.14 15.97 -9.86
C ILE A 209 2.26 16.86 -10.75
N GLN A 210 1.17 17.41 -10.23
CA GLN A 210 0.26 18.29 -10.98
C GLN A 210 0.93 19.52 -11.61
N ARG A 211 2.02 20.04 -11.03
CA ARG A 211 2.72 21.25 -11.52
C ARG A 211 3.92 20.97 -12.42
N SER A 212 4.58 19.82 -12.25
CA SER A 212 5.95 19.59 -12.78
C SER A 212 6.03 18.63 -13.96
N ILE A 213 4.92 18.01 -14.37
CA ILE A 213 4.91 17.11 -15.53
C ILE A 213 4.98 17.93 -16.82
N VAL A 214 6.21 18.20 -17.24
CA VAL A 214 6.55 18.86 -18.51
C VAL A 214 7.22 17.88 -19.47
N SER A 215 7.76 16.76 -18.94
CA SER A 215 8.46 15.74 -19.72
C SER A 215 8.08 14.31 -19.31
N GLU A 216 8.19 13.40 -20.27
CA GLU A 216 7.96 11.96 -20.10
C GLU A 216 8.97 11.32 -19.11
N GLU A 217 10.22 11.81 -19.09
CA GLU A 217 11.24 11.37 -18.11
C GLU A 217 10.87 11.73 -16.66
N THR A 218 10.29 12.92 -16.46
CA THR A 218 9.83 13.35 -15.13
C THR A 218 8.60 12.55 -14.69
N PHE A 219 7.72 12.21 -15.63
CA PHE A 219 6.56 11.37 -15.40
C PHE A 219 6.94 9.97 -14.94
N GLU A 220 7.85 9.30 -15.66
CA GLU A 220 8.25 7.93 -15.31
C GLU A 220 8.90 7.88 -13.92
N ARG A 221 9.71 8.89 -13.57
CA ARG A 221 10.30 9.01 -12.24
C ARG A 221 9.25 9.12 -11.12
N TYR A 222 8.19 9.91 -11.31
CA TYR A 222 7.13 10.02 -10.30
C TYR A 222 6.28 8.77 -10.22
N LYS A 223 6.08 8.07 -11.35
CA LYS A 223 5.39 6.79 -11.40
C LYS A 223 6.15 5.72 -10.61
N GLU A 224 7.46 5.56 -10.85
CA GLU A 224 8.31 4.64 -10.08
C GLU A 224 8.26 4.97 -8.58
N LEU A 225 8.38 6.25 -8.22
CA LEU A 225 8.31 6.70 -6.84
C LEU A 225 6.95 6.37 -6.18
N LEU A 226 5.83 6.59 -6.88
CA LEU A 226 4.49 6.24 -6.36
C LEU A 226 4.30 4.73 -6.25
N GLU A 227 4.83 3.94 -7.18
CA GLU A 227 4.80 2.48 -7.11
C GLU A 227 5.60 1.94 -5.91
N ASP A 228 6.78 2.52 -5.64
CA ASP A 228 7.59 2.17 -4.48
C ASP A 228 6.89 2.52 -3.16
N ILE A 229 6.28 3.70 -3.07
CA ILE A 229 5.53 4.11 -1.86
C ILE A 229 4.32 3.19 -1.67
N TYR A 230 3.54 2.94 -2.72
CA TYR A 230 2.39 2.04 -2.65
C TYR A 230 2.79 0.64 -2.19
N GLY A 231 3.80 0.04 -2.83
CA GLY A 231 4.29 -1.28 -2.46
C GLY A 231 4.83 -1.37 -1.04
N ARG A 232 5.37 -0.27 -0.49
CA ARG A 232 5.75 -0.20 0.93
C ARG A 232 4.53 -0.14 1.84
N LEU A 233 3.58 0.77 1.59
CA LEU A 233 2.37 0.90 2.40
C LEU A 233 1.56 -0.40 2.43
N THR A 234 1.47 -1.13 1.32
CA THR A 234 0.81 -2.46 1.29
C THR A 234 1.46 -3.45 2.26
N ARG A 235 2.81 -3.54 2.26
CA ARG A 235 3.53 -4.41 3.20
C ARG A 235 3.32 -3.98 4.65
N GLU A 236 3.33 -2.68 4.92
CA GLU A 236 3.07 -2.15 6.26
C GLU A 236 1.64 -2.44 6.74
N ASP A 237 0.64 -2.44 5.84
CA ASP A 237 -0.75 -2.80 6.17
C ASP A 237 -0.89 -4.29 6.53
N GLU A 238 -0.16 -5.17 5.85
CA GLU A 238 -0.06 -6.59 6.24
C GLU A 238 0.57 -6.75 7.63
N GLU A 239 1.66 -6.02 7.91
CA GLU A 239 2.30 -6.01 9.23
C GLU A 239 1.37 -5.46 10.33
N PHE A 240 0.51 -4.46 10.02
CA PHE A 240 -0.53 -3.97 10.94
C PHE A 240 -1.54 -5.06 11.29
N LYS A 241 -2.01 -5.83 10.31
CA LYS A 241 -2.96 -6.93 10.55
C LYS A 241 -2.36 -7.99 11.47
N GLU A 242 -1.09 -8.35 11.26
CA GLU A 242 -0.38 -9.26 12.17
C GLU A 242 -0.24 -8.67 13.59
N LEU A 243 0.09 -7.39 13.70
CA LEU A 243 0.28 -6.70 14.97
C LEU A 243 -1.03 -6.62 15.75
N ARG A 244 -2.13 -6.36 15.07
CA ARG A 244 -3.50 -6.37 15.62
C ARG A 244 -3.86 -7.74 16.19
N GLN A 245 -3.61 -8.80 15.42
CA GLN A 245 -3.82 -10.17 15.86
C GLN A 245 -2.99 -10.49 17.11
N PHE A 246 -1.73 -10.09 17.13
CA PHE A 246 -0.83 -10.27 18.27
C PHE A 246 -1.30 -9.52 19.54
N VAL A 247 -1.85 -8.31 19.39
CA VAL A 247 -2.43 -7.56 20.52
C VAL A 247 -3.68 -8.27 21.05
N LYS A 248 -4.53 -8.80 20.16
CA LYS A 248 -5.73 -9.57 20.53
C LYS A 248 -5.36 -10.83 21.32
N GLU A 249 -4.36 -11.58 20.89
CA GLU A 249 -3.82 -12.74 21.61
C GLU A 249 -3.24 -12.34 22.97
N THR A 250 -2.54 -11.21 23.04
CA THR A 250 -1.99 -10.69 24.30
C THR A 250 -3.10 -10.31 25.30
N ARG A 251 -4.20 -9.74 24.82
CA ARG A 251 -5.41 -9.47 25.63
C ARG A 251 -6.01 -10.77 26.18
N GLU A 252 -6.15 -11.80 25.34
CA GLU A 252 -6.73 -13.11 25.73
C GLU A 252 -5.85 -13.88 26.73
N ARG A 253 -4.51 -13.82 26.57
CA ARG A 253 -3.54 -14.38 27.53
C ARG A 253 -3.62 -13.73 28.91
N LEU A 254 -4.05 -12.48 29.00
CA LEU A 254 -4.22 -11.78 30.27
C LEU A 254 -5.60 -12.03 30.89
N TYR A 255 -6.63 -12.25 30.07
CA TYR A 255 -7.97 -12.59 30.56
C TYR A 255 -8.05 -14.01 31.16
N SER A 256 -7.24 -14.93 30.64
CA SER A 256 -7.17 -16.34 31.11
C SER A 256 -6.39 -16.54 32.40
N LYS A 257 -5.68 -15.52 32.91
CA LYS A 257 -4.99 -15.55 34.21
C LYS A 257 -5.84 -14.80 35.23
N ASP A 258 -6.28 -15.50 36.27
CA ASP A 258 -7.23 -14.98 37.26
C ASP A 258 -6.79 -13.68 37.97
N ILE A 259 -7.78 -12.80 38.10
CA ILE A 259 -7.81 -11.38 38.50
C ILE A 259 -7.03 -11.05 39.79
N HIS A 260 -6.01 -10.20 39.66
CA HIS A 260 -5.53 -9.31 40.75
C HIS A 260 -5.72 -7.82 40.41
N GLN A 261 -5.94 -6.96 41.42
CA GLN A 261 -6.15 -5.51 41.25
C GLN A 261 -5.00 -4.77 40.52
N LYS A 262 -3.79 -5.35 40.47
CA LYS A 262 -2.67 -4.85 39.65
C LYS A 262 -2.90 -5.07 38.15
N GLU A 263 -3.66 -6.09 37.76
CA GLU A 263 -3.96 -6.41 36.37
C GLU A 263 -5.08 -5.55 35.78
N GLN A 264 -5.97 -4.97 36.60
CA GLN A 264 -7.00 -4.04 36.08
C GLN A 264 -6.40 -2.81 35.40
N LYS A 265 -5.34 -2.22 35.98
CA LYS A 265 -4.65 -1.08 35.36
C LYS A 265 -3.95 -1.48 34.06
N THR A 266 -3.29 -2.64 34.07
CA THR A 266 -2.65 -3.21 32.87
C THR A 266 -3.66 -3.51 31.77
N TYR A 267 -4.80 -4.09 32.14
CA TYR A 267 -5.90 -4.37 31.24
C TYR A 267 -6.47 -3.09 30.62
N SER A 268 -6.67 -2.04 31.42
CA SER A 268 -7.10 -0.73 30.91
C SER A 268 -6.11 -0.12 29.91
N LEU A 269 -4.80 -0.33 30.13
CA LEU A 269 -3.76 0.12 29.20
C LEU A 269 -3.80 -0.66 27.89
N ILE A 270 -4.10 -1.95 27.92
CA ILE A 270 -4.23 -2.78 26.71
C ILE A 270 -5.46 -2.41 25.91
N LEU A 271 -6.60 -2.17 26.57
CA LEU A 271 -7.78 -1.65 25.88
C LEU A 271 -7.49 -0.31 25.21
N LYS A 272 -6.71 0.56 25.87
CA LYS A 272 -6.25 1.80 25.27
C LYS A 272 -5.33 1.53 24.06
N ILE A 273 -4.34 0.66 24.19
CA ILE A 273 -3.45 0.25 23.09
C ILE A 273 -4.24 -0.27 21.89
N ILE A 274 -5.25 -1.12 22.09
CA ILE A 274 -6.10 -1.63 21.01
C ILE A 274 -6.80 -0.47 20.30
N ARG A 275 -7.42 0.44 21.07
CA ARG A 275 -8.15 1.57 20.49
C ARG A 275 -7.25 2.51 19.71
N GLU A 276 -6.10 2.89 20.26
CA GLU A 276 -5.16 3.78 19.57
C GLU A 276 -4.55 3.08 18.34
N LEU A 277 -4.20 1.79 18.44
CA LEU A 277 -3.67 1.01 17.31
C LEU A 277 -4.67 0.93 16.16
N GLU A 278 -5.95 0.70 16.45
CA GLU A 278 -7.01 0.70 15.40
C GLU A 278 -7.19 2.07 14.77
N SER A 279 -7.05 3.16 15.54
CA SER A 279 -7.09 4.50 14.98
C SER A 279 -5.94 4.73 14.00
N VAL A 280 -4.72 4.37 14.39
CA VAL A 280 -3.53 4.49 13.53
C VAL A 280 -3.66 3.60 12.29
N HIS A 281 -4.17 2.37 12.45
CA HIS A 281 -4.39 1.47 11.32
C HIS A 281 -5.42 2.04 10.35
N TYR A 282 -6.54 2.58 10.84
CA TYR A 282 -7.55 3.23 10.01
C TYR A 282 -6.97 4.42 9.20
N ASP A 283 -6.19 5.30 9.85
CA ASP A 283 -5.56 6.43 9.16
C ASP A 283 -4.52 5.96 8.12
N HIS A 284 -3.79 4.89 8.40
CA HIS A 284 -2.84 4.27 7.47
C HIS A 284 -3.54 3.61 6.27
N SER A 285 -4.60 2.84 6.50
CA SER A 285 -5.40 2.24 5.41
C SER A 285 -6.04 3.32 4.53
N ARG A 286 -6.53 4.42 5.13
CA ARG A 286 -7.01 5.59 4.38
C ARG A 286 -5.91 6.19 3.51
N LEU A 287 -4.69 6.33 4.05
CA LEU A 287 -3.54 6.82 3.29
C LEU A 287 -3.16 5.88 2.12
N LEU A 288 -3.24 4.57 2.33
CA LEU A 288 -3.02 3.56 1.29
C LEU A 288 -4.04 3.72 0.14
N GLU A 289 -5.32 3.87 0.47
CA GLU A 289 -6.39 4.12 -0.51
C GLU A 289 -6.17 5.43 -1.27
N GLN A 290 -5.82 6.51 -0.57
CA GLN A 290 -5.49 7.79 -1.20
C GLN A 290 -4.29 7.66 -2.14
N THR A 291 -3.27 6.91 -1.74
CA THR A 291 -2.07 6.67 -2.56
C THR A 291 -2.41 5.87 -3.83
N LEU A 292 -3.28 4.87 -3.71
CA LEU A 292 -3.80 4.12 -4.86
C LEU A 292 -4.60 5.02 -5.81
N ALA A 293 -5.48 5.85 -5.26
CA ALA A 293 -6.25 6.81 -6.03
C ALA A 293 -5.33 7.81 -6.76
N LEU A 294 -4.30 8.32 -6.09
CA LEU A 294 -3.29 9.20 -6.71
C LEU A 294 -2.53 8.48 -7.82
N LYS A 295 -2.06 7.26 -7.57
CA LYS A 295 -1.39 6.43 -8.58
C LYS A 295 -2.25 6.27 -9.83
N ASN A 296 -3.54 5.95 -9.69
CA ASN A 296 -4.40 5.68 -10.84
C ASN A 296 -4.85 6.98 -11.54
N THR A 297 -5.36 7.96 -10.78
CA THR A 297 -5.96 9.18 -11.35
C THR A 297 -4.89 10.16 -11.81
N THR A 298 -3.87 10.39 -10.98
CA THR A 298 -2.89 11.44 -11.24
C THR A 298 -1.96 11.03 -12.38
N LEU A 299 -1.61 9.74 -12.51
CA LEU A 299 -0.82 9.27 -13.65
C LEU A 299 -1.59 9.37 -14.97
N VAL A 300 -2.90 9.12 -14.98
CA VAL A 300 -3.73 9.28 -16.18
C VAL A 300 -3.83 10.77 -16.56
N THR A 301 -4.16 11.65 -15.60
CA THR A 301 -4.23 13.11 -15.85
C THR A 301 -2.89 13.69 -16.29
N ALA A 302 -1.80 13.18 -15.74
CA ALA A 302 -0.44 13.53 -16.12
C ALA A 302 -0.12 13.13 -17.56
N GLN A 303 -0.45 11.90 -17.94
CA GLN A 303 -0.28 11.38 -19.28
C GLN A 303 -1.11 12.19 -20.29
N GLU A 304 -2.37 12.48 -19.98
CA GLU A 304 -3.22 13.36 -20.78
C GLU A 304 -2.59 14.76 -20.93
N SER A 305 -2.09 15.35 -19.83
CA SER A 305 -1.42 16.65 -19.86
C SER A 305 -0.19 16.66 -20.77
N LEU A 306 0.62 15.60 -20.76
CA LEU A 306 1.74 15.43 -21.71
C LEU A 306 1.27 15.36 -23.16
N TYR A 307 0.22 14.58 -23.45
CA TYR A 307 -0.37 14.52 -24.78
C TYR A 307 -0.88 15.89 -25.25
N TYR A 308 -1.58 16.63 -24.39
CA TYR A 308 -2.11 17.96 -24.73
C TYR A 308 -1.03 19.06 -24.80
N THR A 309 0.13 18.89 -24.17
CA THR A 309 1.23 19.86 -24.25
C THR A 309 1.88 19.87 -25.65
N GLY A 310 1.82 18.75 -26.38
CA GLY A 310 2.33 18.63 -27.75
C GLY A 310 1.27 18.86 -28.85
N ILE A 311 -0.01 18.81 -28.51
CA ILE A 311 -1.12 19.00 -29.47
C ILE A 311 -1.55 20.47 -29.40
N GLN A 312 -1.41 21.21 -30.50
CA GLN A 312 -2.13 22.47 -30.67
C GLN A 312 -3.63 22.15 -30.74
N ALA A 313 -4.29 22.10 -29.58
CA ALA A 313 -5.71 21.85 -29.50
C ALA A 313 -6.45 23.05 -30.11
N PHE A 314 -7.11 22.81 -31.25
CA PHE A 314 -7.97 23.78 -31.90
C PHE A 314 -9.35 23.74 -31.23
N ASN A 315 -9.74 24.81 -30.54
CA ASN A 315 -11.06 24.85 -29.92
C ASN A 315 -12.10 25.18 -30.99
N PHE A 316 -12.78 24.17 -31.51
CA PHE A 316 -13.70 24.34 -32.64
C PHE A 316 -14.81 25.35 -32.35
N ASP A 317 -15.33 25.39 -31.13
CA ASP A 317 -16.40 26.30 -30.74
C ASP A 317 -15.93 27.76 -30.66
N GLN A 318 -14.78 27.98 -30.03
CA GLN A 318 -14.23 29.33 -29.88
C GLN A 318 -13.56 29.85 -31.15
N ASP A 319 -12.71 29.05 -31.79
CA ASP A 319 -11.85 29.52 -32.88
C ASP A 319 -12.57 29.55 -34.23
N LEU A 320 -13.55 28.64 -34.42
CA LEU A 320 -14.25 28.47 -35.70
C LEU A 320 -15.71 28.91 -35.62
N VAL A 321 -16.51 28.31 -34.72
CA VAL A 321 -17.96 28.56 -34.63
C VAL A 321 -18.24 30.00 -34.20
N SER A 322 -17.59 30.50 -33.16
CA SER A 322 -17.81 31.86 -32.67
C SER A 322 -17.49 32.92 -33.75
N LYS A 323 -16.45 32.67 -34.56
CA LYS A 323 -16.00 33.58 -35.60
C LYS A 323 -16.90 33.57 -36.84
N VAL A 324 -17.39 32.39 -37.21
CA VAL A 324 -18.40 32.21 -38.25
C VAL A 324 -19.73 32.85 -37.87
N ILE A 325 -20.15 32.75 -36.61
CA ILE A 325 -21.43 33.33 -36.14
C ILE A 325 -21.33 34.85 -35.95
N SER A 326 -20.24 35.35 -35.39
CA SER A 326 -20.06 36.79 -35.10
C SER A 326 -19.76 37.61 -36.35
N THR A 327 -19.02 37.04 -37.31
CA THR A 327 -18.71 37.67 -38.60
C THR A 327 -19.01 36.68 -39.73
N PRO A 328 -20.21 36.72 -40.34
CA PRO A 328 -20.55 35.78 -41.41
C PRO A 328 -19.58 35.99 -42.57
N LEU A 329 -18.81 34.94 -42.87
CA LEU A 329 -17.88 34.94 -44.00
C LEU A 329 -18.67 34.95 -45.32
N PRO A 330 -18.06 35.44 -46.42
CA PRO A 330 -18.66 35.32 -47.76
C PRO A 330 -19.09 33.89 -48.06
N LEU A 331 -20.19 33.73 -48.80
CA LEU A 331 -20.83 32.43 -49.07
C LEU A 331 -19.83 31.40 -49.64
N GLU A 332 -18.91 31.85 -50.49
CA GLU A 332 -17.87 31.03 -51.14
C GLU A 332 -16.80 30.52 -50.15
N ALA A 333 -16.48 31.31 -49.12
CA ALA A 333 -15.57 30.90 -48.06
C ALA A 333 -16.27 29.96 -47.06
N MET A 334 -17.57 30.19 -46.81
CA MET A 334 -18.41 29.32 -45.98
C MET A 334 -18.60 27.93 -46.59
N THR A 335 -18.77 27.82 -47.92
CA THR A 335 -18.80 26.51 -48.57
C THR A 335 -17.50 25.76 -48.39
N GLY A 336 -16.34 26.40 -48.52
CA GLY A 336 -15.04 25.75 -48.27
C GLY A 336 -14.89 25.20 -46.85
N LEU A 337 -15.43 25.91 -45.85
CA LEU A 337 -15.37 25.53 -44.43
C LEU A 337 -16.40 24.47 -44.03
N LEU A 338 -17.61 24.51 -44.60
CA LEU A 338 -18.69 23.57 -44.29
C LEU A 338 -18.65 22.29 -45.12
N HIS A 339 -18.11 22.32 -46.35
CA HIS A 339 -18.12 21.18 -47.27
C HIS A 339 -17.45 19.90 -46.70
N PRO A 340 -16.33 19.97 -45.95
CA PRO A 340 -15.75 18.78 -45.32
C PRO A 340 -16.61 18.19 -44.19
N LEU A 341 -17.48 19.00 -43.57
CA LEU A 341 -18.33 18.60 -42.44
C LEU A 341 -19.67 18.05 -42.90
N LEU A 342 -20.12 18.45 -44.09
CA LEU A 342 -21.32 17.93 -44.72
C LEU A 342 -20.96 16.67 -45.50
N LYS A 343 -21.15 15.51 -44.86
CA LYS A 343 -21.07 14.22 -45.56
C LYS A 343 -22.09 14.19 -46.70
N VAL A 344 -21.67 13.67 -47.85
CA VAL A 344 -22.61 13.29 -48.91
C VAL A 344 -23.54 12.22 -48.35
N GLU A 345 -24.83 12.28 -48.68
CA GLU A 345 -25.82 11.30 -48.26
C GLU A 345 -25.39 9.88 -48.69
N GLU A 346 -24.93 9.08 -47.72
CA GLU A 346 -24.54 7.69 -47.94
C GLU A 346 -25.78 6.81 -47.81
N ASN A 347 -26.35 6.40 -48.95
CA ASN A 347 -27.37 5.37 -48.96
C ASN A 347 -26.70 4.00 -48.77
N GLN A 348 -27.12 3.26 -47.74
CA GLN A 348 -26.68 1.87 -47.57
C GLN A 348 -27.30 1.01 -48.68
N VAL A 349 -26.52 0.78 -49.73
CA VAL A 349 -26.89 -0.13 -50.81
C VAL A 349 -26.04 -1.37 -50.69
N TRP A 350 -26.69 -2.54 -50.68
CA TRP A 350 -25.98 -3.81 -50.73
C TRP A 350 -25.30 -3.95 -52.09
N SER A 351 -23.96 -4.06 -52.09
CA SER A 351 -23.21 -4.21 -53.32
C SER A 351 -23.33 -5.64 -53.84
N PRO A 352 -23.70 -5.87 -55.12
CA PRO A 352 -23.68 -7.21 -55.71
C PRO A 352 -22.29 -7.87 -55.70
N LEU A 353 -21.23 -7.08 -55.56
CA LEU A 353 -19.85 -7.57 -55.44
C LEU A 353 -19.58 -8.23 -54.07
N THR A 354 -20.42 -8.01 -53.07
CA THR A 354 -20.33 -8.68 -51.76
C THR A 354 -20.50 -10.19 -51.88
N VAL A 355 -21.14 -10.71 -52.95
CA VAL A 355 -21.23 -12.16 -53.23
C VAL A 355 -19.86 -12.78 -53.52
N PHE A 356 -18.96 -11.99 -54.12
CA PHE A 356 -17.61 -12.43 -54.50
C PHE A 356 -16.54 -12.02 -53.47
N ALA A 357 -16.94 -11.33 -52.40
CA ALA A 357 -16.04 -11.07 -51.29
C ALA A 357 -15.61 -12.41 -50.67
N GLU A 358 -14.39 -12.46 -50.15
CA GLU A 358 -13.90 -13.63 -49.42
C GLU A 358 -14.90 -13.95 -48.31
N GLN A 359 -15.58 -15.09 -48.45
CA GLN A 359 -16.37 -15.63 -47.37
C GLN A 359 -15.37 -16.15 -46.35
N ASN A 360 -15.16 -15.37 -45.28
CA ASN A 360 -14.49 -15.88 -44.10
C ASN A 360 -15.33 -17.06 -43.60
N ILE A 361 -14.92 -18.27 -43.94
CA ILE A 361 -15.34 -19.46 -43.23
C ILE A 361 -14.64 -19.35 -41.88
N THR A 362 -15.27 -18.61 -40.99
CA THR A 362 -15.06 -18.79 -39.57
C THR A 362 -15.52 -20.22 -39.34
N GLU A 363 -14.58 -21.16 -39.17
CA GLU A 363 -14.90 -22.27 -38.30
C GLU A 363 -15.46 -21.61 -37.03
N ASP A 364 -16.61 -22.06 -36.54
CA ASP A 364 -17.08 -21.78 -35.18
C ASP A 364 -16.09 -22.39 -34.18
N ARG A 365 -14.81 -22.01 -34.27
CA ARG A 365 -13.97 -21.92 -33.10
C ARG A 365 -14.57 -20.77 -32.35
N GLU A 366 -15.46 -21.12 -31.43
CA GLU A 366 -15.71 -20.34 -30.23
C GLU A 366 -14.37 -19.74 -29.84
N GLU A 367 -14.21 -18.43 -30.09
CA GLU A 367 -13.21 -17.68 -29.38
C GLU A 367 -13.42 -18.08 -27.94
N LYS A 368 -12.38 -18.68 -27.34
CA LYS A 368 -12.29 -18.74 -25.90
C LYS A 368 -12.26 -17.29 -25.46
N VAL A 369 -13.44 -16.72 -25.26
CA VAL A 369 -13.66 -15.63 -24.33
C VAL A 369 -13.04 -16.17 -23.06
N ASP A 370 -11.94 -15.54 -22.67
CA ASP A 370 -11.19 -15.92 -21.48
C ASP A 370 -12.19 -16.24 -20.36
N GLN A 371 -12.03 -17.43 -19.78
CA GLN A 371 -12.66 -17.77 -18.49
C GLN A 371 -11.95 -17.00 -17.36
N SER A 372 -11.59 -15.73 -17.60
CA SER A 372 -11.36 -14.76 -16.55
C SER A 372 -12.73 -14.48 -15.93
N PHE A 373 -12.95 -15.03 -14.75
CA PHE A 373 -13.97 -14.51 -13.86
C PHE A 373 -13.85 -12.99 -13.85
N ILE A 374 -15.00 -12.29 -13.94
CA ILE A 374 -15.07 -10.85 -13.73
C ILE A 374 -14.57 -10.63 -12.30
N GLU A 375 -13.30 -10.25 -12.15
CA GLU A 375 -12.81 -9.68 -10.90
C GLU A 375 -13.68 -8.47 -10.62
N VAL A 376 -14.37 -8.52 -9.48
CA VAL A 376 -15.35 -7.51 -9.08
C VAL A 376 -14.57 -6.26 -8.70
N ASP A 377 -14.33 -5.40 -9.67
CA ASP A 377 -13.96 -4.01 -9.41
C ASP A 377 -15.19 -3.34 -8.76
N THR A 378 -15.06 -3.00 -7.48
CA THR A 378 -16.06 -2.34 -6.64
C THR A 378 -16.25 -0.86 -7.00
N SER A 379 -15.62 -0.39 -8.07
CA SER A 379 -15.55 1.01 -8.48
C SER A 379 -16.63 1.45 -9.48
N GLU A 380 -17.42 0.55 -10.08
CA GLU A 380 -18.51 0.92 -10.99
C GLU A 380 -19.89 0.81 -10.31
N LYS A 381 -20.28 1.85 -9.55
CA LYS A 381 -21.61 1.94 -8.92
C LYS A 381 -22.75 2.37 -9.85
N ASP A 382 -22.47 2.71 -11.11
CA ASP A 382 -23.49 3.23 -12.05
C ASP A 382 -23.52 2.48 -13.40
N ASN A 383 -23.42 1.15 -13.38
CA ASN A 383 -23.67 0.37 -14.60
C ASN A 383 -25.17 0.04 -14.71
N PRO A 384 -25.93 0.60 -15.68
CA PRO A 384 -27.37 0.32 -15.84
C PRO A 384 -27.66 -1.18 -16.08
N TYR A 385 -26.66 -1.94 -16.53
CA TYR A 385 -26.75 -3.38 -16.66
C TYR A 385 -26.80 -4.12 -15.30
N ARG A 386 -26.08 -3.64 -14.29
CA ARG A 386 -26.10 -4.24 -12.93
C ARG A 386 -27.46 -4.09 -12.28
N ALA A 387 -28.06 -2.90 -12.36
CA ALA A 387 -29.41 -2.64 -11.84
C ALA A 387 -30.47 -3.51 -12.54
N TRP A 388 -30.36 -3.67 -13.87
CA TRP A 388 -31.23 -4.58 -14.61
C TRP A 388 -31.07 -6.04 -14.14
N LEU A 389 -29.83 -6.52 -13.96
CA LEU A 389 -29.56 -7.89 -13.53
C LEU A 389 -30.07 -8.16 -12.09
N MET A 390 -29.92 -7.21 -11.17
CA MET A 390 -30.46 -7.31 -9.81
C MET A 390 -31.98 -7.49 -9.81
N GLU A 391 -32.70 -6.71 -10.62
CA GLU A 391 -34.15 -6.83 -10.77
C GLU A 391 -34.55 -8.19 -11.35
N GLN A 392 -33.78 -8.75 -12.29
CA GLN A 392 -34.04 -10.10 -12.83
C GLN A 392 -33.77 -11.21 -11.79
N TYR A 393 -32.73 -11.10 -10.96
CA TYR A 393 -32.46 -12.06 -9.89
C TYR A 393 -33.51 -12.03 -8.80
N LYS A 394 -34.02 -10.85 -8.47
CA LYS A 394 -35.15 -10.70 -7.55
C LYS A 394 -36.41 -11.41 -8.08
N GLN A 395 -36.77 -11.18 -9.34
CA GLN A 395 -37.91 -11.85 -9.98
C GLN A 395 -37.74 -13.38 -10.00
N LEU A 396 -36.54 -13.88 -10.29
CA LEU A 396 -36.25 -15.32 -10.23
C LEU A 396 -36.43 -15.90 -8.82
N MET A 397 -35.98 -15.18 -7.80
CA MET A 397 -36.15 -15.60 -6.41
C MET A 397 -37.63 -15.61 -5.99
N GLU A 398 -38.41 -14.59 -6.38
CA GLU A 398 -39.86 -14.56 -6.12
C GLU A 398 -40.57 -15.76 -6.73
N HIS A 399 -40.27 -16.08 -8.00
CA HIS A 399 -40.83 -17.26 -8.66
C HIS A 399 -40.40 -18.56 -8.02
N PHE A 400 -39.14 -18.66 -7.57
CA PHE A 400 -38.65 -19.84 -6.86
C PHE A 400 -39.36 -20.05 -5.53
N LEU A 401 -39.53 -19.00 -4.72
CA LEU A 401 -40.21 -19.11 -3.43
C LEU A 401 -41.68 -19.54 -3.57
N ILE A 402 -42.39 -19.01 -4.57
CA ILE A 402 -43.76 -19.45 -4.89
C ILE A 402 -43.78 -20.92 -5.30
N ALA A 403 -42.86 -21.34 -6.17
CA ALA A 403 -42.77 -22.73 -6.60
C ALA A 403 -42.44 -23.68 -5.44
N TYR A 404 -41.60 -23.25 -4.51
CA TYR A 404 -41.24 -24.01 -3.32
C TYR A 404 -42.41 -24.14 -2.34
N ASP A 405 -43.16 -23.07 -2.10
CA ASP A 405 -44.38 -23.09 -1.25
C ASP A 405 -45.48 -23.99 -1.86
N GLU A 406 -45.52 -24.12 -3.19
CA GLU A 406 -46.42 -25.05 -3.91
C GLU A 406 -45.90 -26.51 -3.96
N GLY A 407 -44.73 -26.78 -3.37
CA GLY A 407 -44.12 -28.12 -3.32
C GLY A 407 -43.45 -28.57 -4.63
N GLN A 408 -43.12 -27.63 -5.53
CA GLN A 408 -42.41 -27.87 -6.79
C GLN A 408 -41.01 -27.20 -6.82
N GLY A 409 -40.34 -27.10 -5.67
CA GLY A 409 -39.04 -26.46 -5.53
C GLY A 409 -37.94 -27.29 -4.86
N GLU A 410 -38.16 -28.58 -4.59
CA GLU A 410 -37.17 -29.46 -3.93
C GLU A 410 -35.99 -29.81 -4.86
N SER A 411 -36.20 -29.77 -6.17
CA SER A 411 -35.15 -29.93 -7.17
C SER A 411 -35.22 -28.84 -8.25
N LEU A 412 -34.09 -28.54 -8.87
CA LEU A 412 -34.02 -27.57 -9.97
C LEU A 412 -34.85 -28.05 -11.18
N SER A 413 -34.92 -29.36 -11.42
CA SER A 413 -35.82 -29.93 -12.43
C SER A 413 -37.30 -29.65 -12.15
N ASP A 414 -37.73 -29.76 -10.89
CA ASP A 414 -39.13 -29.47 -10.51
C ASP A 414 -39.45 -27.99 -10.72
N PHE A 415 -38.50 -27.10 -10.41
CA PHE A 415 -38.64 -25.67 -10.66
C PHE A 415 -38.72 -25.34 -12.16
N ILE A 416 -37.93 -26.00 -13.01
CA ILE A 416 -38.03 -25.82 -14.47
C ILE A 416 -39.37 -26.34 -14.99
N ASP A 417 -39.86 -27.47 -14.49
CA ASP A 417 -41.18 -28.00 -14.84
C ASP A 417 -42.32 -27.10 -14.34
N TYR A 418 -42.13 -26.36 -13.24
CA TYR A 418 -43.04 -25.31 -12.78
C TYR A 418 -43.05 -24.11 -13.74
N LEU A 419 -41.88 -23.63 -14.15
CA LEU A 419 -41.73 -22.52 -15.11
C LEU A 419 -42.33 -22.84 -16.49
N ASP A 420 -42.23 -24.10 -16.92
CA ASP A 420 -42.90 -24.58 -18.14
C ASP A 420 -44.43 -24.54 -18.02
N LYS A 421 -44.98 -24.86 -16.84
CA LYS A 421 -46.44 -24.81 -16.58
C LYS A 421 -46.97 -23.39 -16.40
N SER A 422 -46.17 -22.46 -15.92
CA SER A 422 -46.55 -21.06 -15.68
C SER A 422 -46.41 -20.15 -16.91
N GLU A 423 -46.14 -20.72 -18.10
CA GLU A 423 -45.87 -20.00 -19.36
C GLU A 423 -44.62 -19.09 -19.30
N GLN A 424 -43.69 -19.33 -18.38
CA GLN A 424 -42.45 -18.54 -18.19
C GLN A 424 -41.21 -19.22 -18.76
N ALA A 425 -41.38 -20.05 -19.80
CA ALA A 425 -40.29 -20.80 -20.42
C ALA A 425 -39.14 -19.94 -20.95
N THR A 426 -39.37 -18.65 -21.19
CA THR A 426 -38.34 -17.69 -21.62
C THR A 426 -37.25 -17.44 -20.59
N LEU A 427 -37.48 -17.72 -19.30
CA LEU A 427 -36.53 -17.45 -18.22
C LEU A 427 -35.30 -18.38 -18.27
N PHE A 428 -35.51 -19.69 -18.44
CA PHE A 428 -34.39 -20.65 -18.51
C PHE A 428 -33.71 -20.70 -19.90
N GLU A 429 -34.21 -19.95 -20.89
CA GLU A 429 -33.49 -19.72 -22.15
C GLU A 429 -32.35 -18.70 -22.00
N GLN A 430 -32.42 -17.86 -20.96
CA GLN A 430 -31.46 -16.77 -20.73
C GLN A 430 -30.28 -17.23 -19.87
N ARG A 431 -29.10 -16.66 -20.13
CA ARG A 431 -27.86 -17.00 -19.41
C ARG A 431 -27.97 -16.69 -17.90
N TYR A 432 -28.61 -15.59 -17.54
CA TYR A 432 -28.68 -15.13 -16.14
C TYR A 432 -29.36 -16.14 -15.21
N PHE A 433 -30.28 -16.96 -15.72
CA PHE A 433 -30.91 -18.04 -14.95
C PHE A 433 -29.88 -19.05 -14.42
N TYR A 434 -28.95 -19.48 -15.27
CA TYR A 434 -27.91 -20.44 -14.89
C TYR A 434 -26.86 -19.79 -13.97
N ASP A 435 -26.49 -18.54 -14.26
CA ASP A 435 -25.56 -17.78 -13.44
C ASP A 435 -26.12 -17.63 -12.01
N PHE A 436 -27.41 -17.35 -11.86
CA PHE A 436 -28.09 -17.23 -10.56
C PHE A 436 -27.94 -18.50 -9.70
N TRP A 437 -28.26 -19.67 -10.24
CA TRP A 437 -28.18 -20.95 -9.52
C TRP A 437 -26.73 -21.36 -9.18
N LEU A 438 -25.78 -21.06 -10.07
CA LEU A 438 -24.36 -21.29 -9.80
C LEU A 438 -23.85 -20.44 -8.63
N ILE A 439 -24.26 -19.17 -8.56
CA ILE A 439 -23.87 -18.29 -7.46
C ILE A 439 -24.51 -18.75 -6.14
N LEU A 440 -25.79 -19.15 -6.15
CA LEU A 440 -26.46 -19.68 -4.96
C LEU A 440 -25.81 -20.97 -4.45
N HIS A 441 -25.42 -21.87 -5.36
CA HIS A 441 -24.68 -23.09 -4.99
C HIS A 441 -23.34 -22.78 -4.33
N GLN A 442 -22.55 -21.86 -4.90
CA GLN A 442 -21.24 -21.47 -4.33
C GLN A 442 -21.35 -20.82 -2.94
N ARG A 443 -22.47 -20.13 -2.66
CA ARG A 443 -22.71 -19.44 -1.39
C ARG A 443 -23.50 -20.28 -0.38
N SER A 444 -23.84 -21.54 -0.69
CA SER A 444 -24.55 -22.46 0.20
C SER A 444 -23.66 -22.91 1.37
N PRO A 445 -24.13 -22.90 2.64
CA PRO A 445 -25.47 -22.52 3.10
C PRO A 445 -25.64 -21.00 3.25
N ILE A 446 -26.75 -20.47 2.74
CA ILE A 446 -27.05 -19.04 2.76
C ILE A 446 -27.93 -18.73 3.98
N ILE A 447 -27.37 -18.03 4.97
CA ILE A 447 -28.08 -17.56 6.18
C ILE A 447 -28.23 -16.05 6.08
N ASN A 448 -29.45 -15.54 6.26
CA ASN A 448 -29.68 -14.10 6.32
C ASN A 448 -29.13 -13.55 7.64
N GLY A 449 -28.02 -12.80 7.59
CA GLY A 449 -27.39 -12.18 8.77
C GLY A 449 -25.90 -12.48 8.98
N ASP A 450 -25.31 -13.44 8.25
CA ASP A 450 -23.83 -13.64 8.20
C ASP A 450 -23.20 -12.89 7.01
N VAL A 451 -23.89 -11.85 6.57
CA VAL A 451 -23.55 -11.01 5.42
C VAL A 451 -22.86 -9.78 5.98
N ASP A 452 -21.53 -9.69 5.82
CA ASP A 452 -20.76 -8.49 6.16
C ASP A 452 -21.46 -7.24 5.59
N GLU A 453 -21.57 -6.17 6.38
CA GLU A 453 -22.30 -4.93 6.07
C GLU A 453 -21.82 -4.21 4.78
N GLU A 454 -20.77 -4.71 4.12
CA GLU A 454 -20.28 -4.25 2.82
C GLU A 454 -21.05 -4.85 1.62
N GLU A 455 -21.81 -5.93 1.79
CA GLU A 455 -22.44 -6.68 0.68
C GLU A 455 -23.86 -6.19 0.28
N GLY A 456 -24.39 -5.13 0.89
CA GLY A 456 -25.64 -4.48 0.45
C GLY A 456 -25.60 -3.92 -0.99
N GLN A 457 -24.45 -4.01 -1.66
CA GLN A 457 -24.20 -3.65 -3.07
C GLN A 457 -23.91 -4.86 -3.98
N THR A 458 -24.09 -6.09 -3.49
CA THR A 458 -23.93 -7.30 -4.31
C THR A 458 -25.15 -7.53 -5.22
N LEU A 459 -24.93 -8.17 -6.38
CA LEU A 459 -25.98 -8.48 -7.37
C LEU A 459 -27.16 -9.28 -6.80
N LEU A 460 -26.96 -9.99 -5.68
CA LEU A 460 -27.96 -10.85 -5.03
C LEU A 460 -28.61 -10.21 -3.80
N GLY A 461 -28.22 -9.00 -3.38
CA GLY A 461 -28.71 -8.40 -2.14
C GLY A 461 -30.24 -8.30 -2.07
N GLU A 462 -30.89 -7.86 -3.15
CA GLU A 462 -32.35 -7.78 -3.21
C GLU A 462 -33.03 -9.15 -3.25
N ALA A 463 -32.40 -10.15 -3.88
CA ALA A 463 -32.93 -11.51 -3.95
C ALA A 463 -32.82 -12.22 -2.59
N LEU A 464 -31.70 -12.07 -1.88
CA LEU A 464 -31.48 -12.69 -0.58
C LEU A 464 -32.32 -12.06 0.54
N ALA A 465 -32.66 -10.77 0.42
CA ALA A 465 -33.57 -10.10 1.35
C ALA A 465 -34.95 -10.78 1.42
N LEU A 466 -35.38 -11.48 0.36
CA LEU A 466 -36.65 -12.23 0.32
C LEU A 466 -36.64 -13.52 1.13
N LEU A 467 -35.46 -14.00 1.58
CA LEU A 467 -35.36 -15.23 2.37
C LEU A 467 -35.71 -15.03 3.86
N GLU A 468 -35.79 -13.77 4.34
CA GLU A 468 -36.11 -13.44 5.74
C GLU A 468 -35.34 -14.32 6.75
N ASP A 469 -36.01 -15.15 7.56
CA ASP A 469 -35.39 -16.01 8.58
C ASP A 469 -35.09 -17.46 8.07
N ARG A 470 -35.25 -17.71 6.76
CA ARG A 470 -35.05 -19.03 6.13
C ARG A 470 -33.59 -19.19 5.66
N THR A 471 -33.00 -20.34 5.96
CA THR A 471 -31.68 -20.73 5.45
C THR A 471 -31.86 -21.52 4.14
N LEU A 472 -31.24 -21.04 3.06
CA LEU A 472 -31.27 -21.71 1.77
C LEU A 472 -30.02 -22.59 1.62
N ILE A 473 -30.23 -23.89 1.45
CA ILE A 473 -29.18 -24.88 1.20
C ILE A 473 -29.38 -25.43 -0.21
N VAL A 474 -28.36 -25.24 -1.06
CA VAL A 474 -28.29 -25.80 -2.41
C VAL A 474 -27.18 -26.84 -2.43
N GLU A 475 -27.52 -28.09 -2.73
CA GLU A 475 -26.60 -29.24 -2.82
C GLU A 475 -26.57 -29.81 -4.23
N GLU A 476 -25.43 -30.34 -4.66
CA GLU A 476 -25.29 -31.04 -5.94
C GLU A 476 -26.14 -32.33 -5.99
N GLY A 477 -27.07 -32.37 -6.92
CA GLY A 477 -27.86 -33.55 -7.27
C GLY A 477 -27.16 -34.46 -8.29
N LYS A 478 -27.80 -35.60 -8.58
CA LYS A 478 -27.32 -36.57 -9.59
C LYS A 478 -28.05 -36.36 -10.91
N GLY A 479 -27.36 -35.78 -11.89
CA GLY A 479 -27.87 -35.64 -13.25
C GLY A 479 -27.43 -34.33 -13.90
N ILE A 480 -27.55 -34.26 -15.23
CA ILE A 480 -27.37 -33.01 -15.99
C ILE A 480 -28.72 -32.70 -16.62
N ILE A 481 -29.25 -31.53 -16.30
CA ILE A 481 -30.45 -30.98 -16.90
C ILE A 481 -30.06 -30.33 -18.22
N ASN A 482 -30.65 -30.81 -19.32
CA ASN A 482 -30.46 -30.27 -20.66
C ASN A 482 -31.83 -30.05 -21.32
N ARG A 483 -32.54 -29.00 -20.88
CA ARG A 483 -33.87 -28.64 -21.38
C ARG A 483 -33.80 -27.68 -22.58
N TYR A 484 -32.73 -26.88 -22.69
CA TYR A 484 -32.50 -25.95 -23.81
C TYR A 484 -31.20 -26.25 -24.55
N LYS A 485 -31.21 -26.16 -25.88
CA LYS A 485 -30.07 -26.58 -26.74
C LYS A 485 -28.72 -25.91 -26.43
N ARG A 486 -28.75 -24.73 -25.80
CA ARG A 486 -27.56 -23.88 -25.57
C ARG A 486 -26.95 -24.03 -24.17
N PHE A 487 -27.71 -24.49 -23.18
CA PHE A 487 -27.27 -24.47 -21.78
C PHE A 487 -27.61 -25.79 -21.08
N SER A 488 -26.67 -26.27 -20.28
CA SER A 488 -26.84 -27.45 -19.45
C SER A 488 -26.34 -27.15 -18.05
N ILE A 489 -27.07 -27.58 -17.02
CA ILE A 489 -26.71 -27.37 -15.62
C ILE A 489 -26.83 -28.69 -14.87
N GLN A 490 -25.98 -28.87 -13.86
CA GLN A 490 -26.10 -30.01 -12.96
C GLN A 490 -27.41 -29.89 -12.16
N GLU A 491 -28.03 -31.03 -11.86
CA GLU A 491 -29.20 -31.04 -10.98
C GLU A 491 -28.82 -30.48 -9.60
N PHE A 492 -29.69 -29.67 -9.00
CA PHE A 492 -29.51 -29.19 -7.64
C PHE A 492 -30.67 -29.64 -6.76
N GLN A 493 -30.34 -30.09 -5.54
CA GLN A 493 -31.32 -30.30 -4.48
C GLN A 493 -31.36 -29.06 -3.62
N ILE A 494 -32.56 -28.52 -3.40
CA ILE A 494 -32.73 -27.25 -2.71
C ILE A 494 -33.56 -27.50 -1.45
N ARG A 495 -33.07 -27.02 -0.31
CA ARG A 495 -33.77 -27.10 0.98
C ARG A 495 -33.84 -25.71 1.61
N LEU A 496 -35.03 -25.35 2.07
CA LEU A 496 -35.27 -24.19 2.92
C LEU A 496 -35.50 -24.67 4.35
N GLU A 497 -34.60 -24.31 5.27
CA GLU A 497 -34.73 -24.58 6.70
C GLU A 497 -35.15 -23.30 7.44
N GLU A 498 -36.21 -23.34 8.25
CA GLU A 498 -36.52 -22.24 9.17
C GLU A 498 -35.51 -22.27 10.33
N THR A 499 -34.88 -21.13 10.63
CA THR A 499 -34.04 -21.01 11.82
C THR A 499 -34.91 -21.18 13.06
N ALA A 500 -34.94 -22.39 13.61
CA ALA A 500 -35.64 -22.66 14.85
C ALA A 500 -34.99 -21.84 15.97
N ASP A 501 -35.73 -20.87 16.47
CA ASP A 501 -35.44 -20.04 17.63
C ASP A 501 -34.91 -20.90 18.79
N ALA A 502 -33.59 -20.94 18.93
CA ALA A 502 -32.92 -21.51 20.08
C ALA A 502 -32.94 -20.49 21.22
N LEU A 503 -34.11 -20.22 21.80
CA LEU A 503 -34.24 -19.56 23.11
C LEU A 503 -35.55 -19.97 23.81
N ARG A 504 -35.42 -20.93 24.72
CA ARG A 504 -36.23 -21.07 25.93
C ARG A 504 -35.38 -20.73 27.14
#